data_AF-A0A7C7C0P1-F1
#
_entry.id   AF-A0A7C7C0P1-F1
#
_cell.length_a   1.000
_cell.length_b   1.000
_cell.length_c   1.000
_cell.angle_alpha   90.00
_cell.angle_beta   90.00
_cell.angle_gamma   90.00
#
_symmetry.space_group_name_H-M   'P 1'
#
loop_
_entity.id
_entity.type
_entity.pdbx_description
1 polymer ?
#
loop_
_entity_poly.entity_id
_entity_poly.type
_entity_poly.pdbx_seq_one_letter_code
_entity_poly.pdbx_strand_id
1 'polypeptide(L)'
;MVQREVERQGIATVGISIARKITESVKPPRTYHLKYPFGHAMGEAFNRPQQKQIFLDCLEILKTANEPGIIIDSPYRWRRHQFE
;
A
#
# COMPACT_ATOMS: atom_id res chain seq x y z
N MET A 1 -10.00 -14.11 -2.29
CA MET A 1 -8.72 -13.38 -2.43
C MET A 1 -7.69 -14.04 -1.54
N VAL A 2 -6.48 -14.29 -2.05
CA VAL A 2 -5.41 -15.01 -1.31
C VAL A 2 -5.07 -14.35 0.03
N GLN A 3 -5.01 -13.00 0.09
CA GLN A 3 -4.69 -12.27 1.33
C GLN A 3 -5.62 -12.61 2.50
N ARG A 4 -6.92 -12.81 2.26
CA ARG A 4 -7.88 -13.16 3.34
C ARG A 4 -7.59 -14.51 3.96
N GLU A 5 -7.16 -15.48 3.16
CA GLU A 5 -6.79 -16.79 3.68
C GLU A 5 -5.49 -16.71 4.47
N VAL A 6 -4.51 -15.92 4.00
CA VAL A 6 -3.26 -15.67 4.75
C VAL A 6 -3.53 -15.03 6.12
N GLU A 7 -4.41 -14.02 6.19
CA GLU A 7 -4.79 -13.41 7.47
C GLU A 7 -5.57 -14.36 8.39
N ARG A 8 -6.41 -15.24 7.83
CA ARG A 8 -7.12 -16.28 8.60
C ARG A 8 -6.16 -17.25 9.30
N GLN A 9 -4.97 -17.46 8.75
CA GLN A 9 -3.89 -18.25 9.36
C GLN A 9 -3.04 -17.44 10.36
N GLY A 10 -3.42 -16.20 10.69
CA GLY A 10 -2.73 -15.36 11.67
C GLY A 10 -1.56 -14.54 11.11
N ILE A 11 -1.40 -14.47 9.79
CA ILE A 11 -0.34 -13.69 9.14
C ILE A 11 -0.94 -12.39 8.60
N ALA A 12 -0.62 -11.25 9.23
CA ALA A 12 -1.14 -9.95 8.80
C ALA A 12 -0.61 -9.54 7.42
N THR A 13 -1.46 -8.95 6.58
CA THR A 13 -1.11 -8.55 5.21
C THR A 13 -1.49 -7.11 4.90
N VAL A 14 -0.71 -6.47 4.03
CA VAL A 14 -1.05 -5.18 3.44
C VAL A 14 -0.74 -5.24 1.95
N GLY A 15 -1.72 -4.88 1.13
CA GLY A 15 -1.51 -4.76 -0.32
C GLY A 15 -1.05 -3.36 -0.70
N ILE A 16 -0.23 -3.24 -1.73
CA ILE A 16 0.05 -1.95 -2.39
C ILE A 16 -0.74 -1.92 -3.69
N SER A 17 -1.47 -0.83 -3.94
CA SER A 17 -2.24 -0.65 -5.16
C SER A 17 -2.05 0.73 -5.77
N ILE A 18 -2.14 0.78 -7.09
CA ILE A 18 -2.12 2.00 -7.90
C ILE A 18 -3.43 2.19 -8.69
N ALA A 19 -4.42 1.33 -8.45
CA ALA A 19 -5.72 1.35 -9.13
C ALA A 19 -6.87 1.37 -8.10
N ARG A 20 -7.22 2.57 -7.61
CA ARG A 20 -8.22 2.78 -6.54
C ARG A 20 -9.55 2.07 -6.79
N LYS A 21 -10.18 2.32 -7.93
CA LYS A 21 -11.51 1.77 -8.27
C LYS A 21 -11.55 0.25 -8.29
N ILE A 22 -10.48 -0.38 -8.80
CA ILE A 22 -10.36 -1.85 -8.83
C ILE A 22 -10.22 -2.37 -7.40
N THR A 23 -9.39 -1.72 -6.59
CA THR A 23 -9.15 -2.08 -5.19
C THR A 23 -10.45 -2.04 -4.36
N GLU A 24 -11.26 -1.01 -4.55
CA GLU A 24 -12.57 -0.86 -3.89
C GLU A 24 -13.53 -2.00 -4.21
N SER A 25 -13.58 -2.44 -5.47
CA SER A 25 -14.40 -3.57 -5.90
C SER A 25 -13.93 -4.89 -5.28
N VAL A 26 -12.62 -5.06 -5.19
CA VAL A 26 -11.95 -6.30 -4.76
C VAL A 26 -11.96 -6.48 -3.23
N LYS A 27 -12.07 -5.38 -2.46
CA LYS A 27 -12.21 -5.35 -0.98
C LYS A 27 -11.14 -6.18 -0.24
N PRO A 28 -9.85 -5.94 -0.46
CA PRO A 28 -8.77 -6.59 0.29
C PRO A 28 -8.81 -6.26 1.79
N PRO A 29 -8.19 -7.07 2.67
CA PRO A 29 -8.16 -6.79 4.11
C PRO A 29 -7.66 -5.38 4.42
N ARG A 30 -6.52 -5.01 3.81
CA ARG A 30 -5.86 -3.71 3.97
C ARG A 30 -5.16 -3.33 2.68
N THR A 31 -5.27 -2.08 2.25
CA THR A 31 -4.49 -1.57 1.10
C THR A 31 -3.87 -0.21 1.37
N TYR A 32 -2.60 -0.08 1.00
CA TYR A 32 -1.97 1.21 0.79
C TYR A 32 -2.08 1.60 -0.69
N HIS A 33 -2.75 2.70 -0.97
CA HIS A 33 -2.98 3.18 -2.32
C HIS A 33 -2.04 4.34 -2.67
N LEU A 34 -1.20 4.15 -3.69
CA LEU A 34 -0.34 5.18 -4.23
C LEU A 34 -0.87 5.70 -5.55
N LYS A 35 -0.99 7.03 -5.68
CA LYS A 35 -1.37 7.69 -6.94
C LYS A 35 -0.16 7.82 -7.88
N TYR A 36 0.47 6.70 -8.18
CA TYR A 36 1.68 6.57 -9.00
C TYR A 36 1.35 5.93 -10.35
N PRO A 37 2.19 6.14 -11.39
CA PRO A 37 1.96 5.54 -12.70
C PRO A 37 2.04 4.01 -12.65
N PHE A 38 1.39 3.36 -13.62
CA PHE A 38 1.51 1.92 -13.82
C PHE A 38 2.98 1.48 -13.93
N GLY A 39 3.29 0.35 -13.30
CA GLY A 39 4.66 -0.18 -13.19
C GLY A 39 5.50 0.39 -12.04
N HIS A 40 5.01 1.39 -11.29
CA HIS A 40 5.80 2.11 -10.28
C HIS A 40 5.17 2.05 -8.88
N ALA A 41 4.60 0.91 -8.48
CA ALA A 41 3.89 0.78 -7.20
C ALA A 41 4.78 1.07 -5.96
N MET A 42 6.09 0.83 -6.06
CA MET A 42 7.07 1.10 -5.01
C MET A 42 7.83 2.43 -5.20
N GLY A 43 7.44 3.27 -6.16
CA GLY A 43 8.13 4.53 -6.44
C GLY A 43 9.09 4.45 -7.63
N GLU A 44 9.98 5.44 -7.69
CA GLU A 44 10.98 5.64 -8.74
C GLU A 44 12.09 4.59 -8.67
N ALA A 45 12.60 4.21 -9.84
CA ALA A 45 13.76 3.34 -9.93
C ALA A 45 14.95 3.97 -9.18
N PHE A 46 15.62 3.16 -8.38
CA PHE A 46 16.80 3.54 -7.58
C PHE A 46 16.59 4.64 -6.52
N ASN A 47 15.38 5.17 -6.34
CA ASN A 47 15.06 6.10 -5.25
C ASN A 47 14.83 5.31 -3.95
N ARG A 48 15.93 4.88 -3.32
CA ARG A 48 15.90 4.06 -2.09
C ARG A 48 15.19 4.77 -0.92
N PRO A 49 15.39 6.08 -0.65
CA PRO A 49 14.66 6.76 0.41
C PRO A 49 13.14 6.67 0.23
N GLN A 50 12.65 6.90 -1.00
CA GLN A 50 11.23 6.77 -1.31
C GLN A 50 10.70 5.34 -1.11
N GLN A 51 11.41 4.35 -1.66
CA GLN A 51 11.02 2.93 -1.54
C GLN A 51 10.98 2.49 -0.07
N LYS A 52 11.96 2.94 0.71
CA LYS A 52 12.03 2.69 2.16
C LYS A 52 10.85 3.33 2.88
N GLN A 53 10.53 4.59 2.59
CA GLN A 53 9.40 5.27 3.21
C GLN A 53 8.08 4.56 2.92
N ILE A 54 7.84 4.16 1.66
CA ILE A 54 6.64 3.42 1.26
C ILE A 54 6.53 2.09 2.02
N PHE A 55 7.65 1.40 2.20
CA PHE A 55 7.70 0.17 2.98
C PHE A 55 7.40 0.41 4.47
N LEU A 56 7.96 1.47 5.05
CA LEU A 56 7.68 1.85 6.44
C LEU A 56 6.21 2.22 6.65
N ASP A 57 5.60 2.94 5.71
CA ASP A 57 4.17 3.25 5.76
C ASP A 57 3.33 1.96 5.76
N CYS A 58 3.71 0.96 4.96
CA CYS A 58 3.04 -0.34 4.96
C CYS A 58 3.13 -1.03 6.33
N LEU A 59 4.29 -0.99 7.00
CA LEU A 59 4.45 -1.53 8.35
C LEU A 59 3.60 -0.78 9.37
N GLU A 60 3.47 0.54 9.24
CA GLU A 60 2.62 1.35 10.11
C GLU A 60 1.14 1.03 9.91
N ILE A 61 0.72 0.83 8.66
CA ILE A 61 -0.65 0.39 8.32
C ILE A 61 -0.96 -0.96 8.95
N LEU A 62 -0.01 -1.91 8.92
CA LEU A 62 -0.21 -3.22 9.57
C LEU A 62 -0.47 -3.10 11.07
N LYS A 63 0.08 -2.09 11.74
CA LYS A 63 -0.11 -1.85 13.18
C LYS A 63 -1.40 -1.11 13.51
N THR A 64 -1.79 -0.15 12.67
CA THR A 64 -2.83 0.84 12.97
C THR A 64 -4.19 0.51 12.35
N ALA A 65 -4.20 -0.12 11.19
CA ALA A 65 -5.42 -0.38 10.44
C ALA A 65 -6.04 -1.72 10.90
N ASN A 66 -7.08 -1.69 11.72
CA ASN A 66 -7.71 -2.91 12.25
C ASN A 66 -9.06 -3.27 11.59
N GLU A 67 -9.54 -2.42 10.69
CA GLU A 67 -10.81 -2.63 9.99
C GLU A 67 -10.59 -3.30 8.62
N PRO A 68 -11.28 -4.42 8.32
CA PRO A 68 -11.22 -5.05 7.02
C PRO A 68 -11.75 -4.13 5.90
N GLY A 69 -11.11 -4.15 4.74
CA GLY A 69 -11.54 -3.36 3.59
C GLY A 69 -11.00 -1.94 3.57
N ILE A 70 -10.19 -1.56 4.55
CA ILE A 70 -9.62 -0.22 4.64
C ILE A 70 -8.61 0.03 3.51
N ILE A 71 -8.73 1.19 2.90
CA ILE A 71 -7.83 1.66 1.85
C ILE A 71 -7.29 3.02 2.31
N ILE A 72 -5.98 3.05 2.56
CA ILE A 72 -5.27 4.23 3.03
C ILE A 72 -4.61 4.88 1.82
N ASP A 73 -4.98 6.12 1.54
CA ASP A 73 -4.44 6.90 0.44
C ASP A 73 -3.11 7.54 0.85
N SER A 74 -2.05 7.28 0.09
CA SER A 74 -0.75 7.88 0.28
C SER A 74 -0.80 9.41 0.15
N PRO A 75 -0.10 10.15 1.05
CA PRO A 75 0.03 11.59 0.91
C PRO A 75 0.90 11.98 -0.29
N TYR A 76 1.75 11.05 -0.78
CA TYR A 76 2.72 11.34 -1.82
C TYR A 76 2.07 11.42 -3.20
N ARG A 77 2.70 12.22 -4.06
CA ARG A 77 2.38 12.33 -5.49
C ARG A 77 3.65 12.10 -6.27
N TRP A 78 3.50 11.45 -7.44
CA TRP A 78 4.61 11.07 -8.29
C TRP A 78 5.54 12.25 -8.57
N ARG A 79 6.82 12.13 -8.21
CA ARG A 79 7.86 13.15 -8.40
C ARG A 79 7.54 14.53 -7.81
N ARG A 80 6.76 14.59 -6.73
CA ARG A 80 6.39 15.84 -6.02
C ARG A 80 6.78 15.87 -4.55
N HIS A 81 7.54 14.88 -4.10
CA HIS A 81 8.01 14.78 -2.73
C HIS A 81 9.47 14.35 -2.74
N GLN A 82 10.28 15.00 -1.90
CA GLN A 82 11.65 14.57 -1.64
C GLN A 82 11.65 13.72 -0.38
N PHE A 83 12.31 12.57 -0.45
CA PHE A 83 12.41 11.60 0.62
C PHE A 83 13.83 11.61 1.14
N GLU A 84 14.00 11.63 2.46
CA GLU A 84 15.28 11.64 3.16
C GLU A 84 15.63 10.26 3.75
#